data_AF-A0A928RV92-F1
#
_entry.id   AF-A0A928RV92-F1
#
_cell.length_a   1.000
_cell.length_b   1.000
_cell.length_c   1.000
_cell.angle_alpha   90.00
_cell.angle_beta   90.00
_cell.angle_gamma   90.00
#
_symmetry.space_group_name_H-M   'P 1'
#
loop_
_entity.id
_entity.type
_entity.pdbx_description
1 polymer ?
#
loop_
_entity_poly.entity_id
_entity_poly.type
_entity_poly.pdbx_seq_one_letter_code
_entity_poly.pdbx_strand_id
1 'polypeptide(L)'
;MPNIKSAKKRVLVNAKKAEQNKAIRSAVRTEIKKIDLLIKENKYEEAKAALSNAFSVIDSACSKNILHANNAANKKAKLAKKIDAIAVSTPVEEVAPVVEEAPVAEIVEEVKPAKKTTKKAETAEGEEPKKATRKPRAKKTEAAE
;
A
#
# COMPACT_ATOMS: atom_id res chain seq x y z
N MET A 1 -5.16 -6.58 -41.66
CA MET A 1 -4.63 -5.18 -41.58
C MET A 1 -5.80 -4.22 -41.40
N PRO A 2 -5.69 -3.13 -40.62
CA PRO A 2 -6.80 -2.17 -40.48
C PRO A 2 -6.87 -1.25 -41.71
N ASN A 3 -7.99 -1.21 -42.41
CA ASN A 3 -8.13 -0.39 -43.62
C ASN A 3 -8.53 1.06 -43.31
N ILE A 4 -9.43 1.27 -42.34
CA ILE A 4 -9.95 2.59 -41.95
C ILE A 4 -8.86 3.42 -41.24
N LYS A 5 -8.74 4.71 -41.60
CA LYS A 5 -7.74 5.66 -41.04
C LYS A 5 -7.76 5.71 -39.50
N SER A 6 -8.94 5.73 -38.88
CA SER A 6 -9.12 5.72 -37.42
C SER A 6 -8.61 4.41 -36.78
N ALA A 7 -8.88 3.26 -37.40
CA ALA A 7 -8.42 1.95 -36.92
C ALA A 7 -6.90 1.81 -37.00
N LYS A 8 -6.26 2.30 -38.09
CA LYS A 8 -4.80 2.38 -38.21
C LYS A 8 -4.19 3.17 -37.04
N LYS A 9 -4.74 4.35 -36.72
CA LYS A 9 -4.32 5.18 -35.57
C LYS A 9 -4.52 4.46 -34.23
N ARG A 10 -5.63 3.74 -34.03
CA ARG A 10 -5.90 2.99 -32.78
C ARG A 10 -4.90 1.87 -32.55
N VAL A 11 -4.49 1.11 -33.58
CA VAL A 11 -3.46 0.06 -33.44
C VAL A 11 -2.13 0.66 -32.96
N LEU A 12 -1.66 1.72 -33.61
CA LEU A 12 -0.39 2.39 -33.25
C LEU A 12 -0.40 2.96 -31.81
N VAL A 13 -1.52 3.53 -31.37
CA VAL A 13 -1.68 4.03 -29.99
C VAL A 13 -1.76 2.89 -28.98
N ASN A 14 -2.44 1.80 -29.32
CA ASN A 14 -2.60 0.66 -28.43
C ASN A 14 -1.29 -0.12 -28.23
N ALA A 15 -0.45 -0.26 -29.26
CA ALA A 15 0.87 -0.87 -29.15
C ALA A 15 1.77 -0.13 -28.14
N LYS A 16 1.95 1.18 -28.32
CA LYS A 16 2.76 2.03 -27.42
C LYS A 16 2.24 1.98 -25.97
N LYS A 17 0.93 1.99 -25.77
CA LYS A 17 0.32 1.84 -24.44
C LYS A 17 0.50 0.44 -23.86
N ALA A 18 0.48 -0.61 -24.68
CA ALA A 18 0.70 -1.99 -24.23
C ALA A 18 2.14 -2.21 -23.76
N GLU A 19 3.14 -1.62 -24.44
CA GLU A 19 4.55 -1.65 -24.05
C GLU A 19 4.79 -0.97 -22.70
N GLN A 20 4.30 0.26 -22.52
CA GLN A 20 4.38 1.00 -21.26
C GLN A 20 3.68 0.25 -20.11
N ASN A 21 2.47 -0.27 -20.37
CA ASN A 21 1.73 -1.07 -19.39
C ASN A 21 2.41 -2.41 -19.08
N LYS A 22 3.08 -3.05 -20.06
CA LYS A 22 3.86 -4.27 -19.86
C LYS A 22 4.99 -3.99 -18.86
N ALA A 23 5.81 -2.96 -19.11
CA ALA A 23 6.94 -2.59 -18.27
C ALA A 23 6.53 -2.35 -16.80
N ILE A 24 5.50 -1.53 -16.57
CA ILE A 24 5.04 -1.19 -15.20
C ILE A 24 4.36 -2.40 -14.52
N ARG A 25 3.62 -3.23 -15.26
CA ARG A 25 3.08 -4.50 -14.71
C ARG A 25 4.16 -5.53 -14.42
N SER A 26 5.28 -5.54 -15.14
CA SER A 26 6.45 -6.37 -14.80
C SER A 26 7.16 -5.86 -13.55
N ALA A 27 7.38 -4.56 -13.38
CA ALA A 27 8.01 -4.00 -12.18
C ALA A 27 7.28 -4.43 -10.89
N VAL A 28 5.96 -4.19 -10.82
CA VAL A 28 5.11 -4.63 -9.71
C VAL A 28 5.17 -6.15 -9.49
N ARG A 29 5.26 -6.95 -10.55
CA ARG A 29 5.40 -8.42 -10.44
C ARG A 29 6.78 -8.84 -9.93
N THR A 30 7.85 -8.14 -10.31
CA THR A 30 9.22 -8.42 -9.86
C THR A 30 9.38 -8.13 -8.37
N GLU A 31 8.81 -7.06 -7.85
CA GLU A 31 8.93 -6.71 -6.43
C GLU A 31 8.08 -7.60 -5.52
N ILE A 32 6.86 -7.97 -5.96
CA ILE A 32 6.07 -9.02 -5.30
C ILE A 32 6.88 -10.33 -5.26
N LYS A 33 7.59 -10.69 -6.35
CA LYS A 33 8.47 -11.86 -6.37
C LYS A 33 9.67 -11.74 -5.43
N LYS A 34 10.30 -10.56 -5.28
CA LYS A 34 11.40 -10.35 -4.32
C LYS A 34 10.93 -10.62 -2.89
N ILE A 35 9.80 -10.03 -2.50
CA ILE A 35 9.19 -10.26 -1.18
C ILE A 35 8.82 -11.75 -1.01
N ASP A 36 8.22 -12.38 -2.03
CA ASP A 36 7.87 -13.82 -2.03
C ASP A 36 9.08 -14.78 -2.07
N LEU A 37 10.33 -14.27 -2.19
CA LEU A 37 11.56 -15.03 -1.98
C LEU A 37 12.09 -14.82 -0.55
N LEU A 38 12.20 -13.57 -0.08
CA LEU A 38 12.59 -13.24 1.29
C LEU A 38 11.71 -13.91 2.35
N ILE A 39 10.40 -14.03 2.05
CA ILE A 39 9.43 -14.79 2.84
C ILE A 39 9.80 -16.28 2.97
N LYS A 40 10.33 -16.91 1.93
CA LYS A 40 10.75 -18.32 1.95
C LYS A 40 12.09 -18.53 2.65
N GLU A 41 12.92 -17.49 2.64
CA GLU A 41 14.18 -17.42 3.39
C GLU A 41 13.94 -17.02 4.86
N ASN A 42 12.68 -16.79 5.27
CA ASN A 42 12.25 -16.35 6.61
C ASN A 42 12.86 -15.01 7.09
N LYS A 43 13.33 -14.16 6.17
CA LYS A 43 14.05 -12.91 6.49
C LYS A 43 13.08 -11.75 6.73
N TYR A 44 12.60 -11.63 7.97
CA TYR A 44 11.57 -10.63 8.34
C TYR A 44 11.99 -9.18 8.06
N GLU A 45 13.12 -8.71 8.58
CA GLU A 45 13.52 -7.30 8.44
C GLU A 45 13.86 -6.90 6.98
N GLU A 46 14.50 -7.79 6.21
CA GLU A 46 14.70 -7.56 4.76
C GLU A 46 13.35 -7.46 4.01
N ALA A 47 12.38 -8.32 4.33
CA ALA A 47 11.05 -8.29 3.71
C ALA A 47 10.26 -7.02 4.09
N LYS A 48 10.41 -6.54 5.33
CA LYS A 48 9.82 -5.31 5.87
C LYS A 48 10.43 -4.06 5.22
N ALA A 49 11.74 -4.03 4.98
CA ALA A 49 12.38 -2.98 4.17
C ALA A 49 11.91 -3.01 2.71
N ALA A 50 11.79 -4.21 2.10
CA ALA A 50 11.31 -4.37 0.73
C ALA A 50 9.84 -3.98 0.54
N LEU A 51 9.00 -4.12 1.57
CA LEU A 51 7.57 -3.74 1.56
C LEU A 51 7.36 -2.27 1.15
N SER A 52 8.16 -1.35 1.69
CA SER A 52 8.04 0.09 1.42
C SER A 52 8.21 0.41 -0.06
N ASN A 53 9.25 -0.16 -0.68
CA ASN A 53 9.53 -0.03 -2.12
C ASN A 53 8.37 -0.59 -2.96
N ALA A 54 7.90 -1.81 -2.64
CA ALA A 54 6.79 -2.44 -3.35
C ALA A 54 5.48 -1.63 -3.24
N PHE A 55 5.22 -0.99 -2.10
CA PHE A 55 4.06 -0.11 -1.93
C PHE A 55 4.15 1.13 -2.82
N SER A 56 5.31 1.80 -2.85
CA SER A 56 5.58 2.96 -3.71
C SER A 56 5.32 2.65 -5.19
N VAL A 57 5.84 1.53 -5.70
CA VAL A 57 5.65 1.15 -7.11
C VAL A 57 4.21 0.72 -7.41
N ILE A 58 3.53 0.02 -6.48
CA ILE A 58 2.10 -0.30 -6.59
C ILE A 58 1.24 0.97 -6.69
N ASP A 59 1.52 1.99 -5.87
CA ASP A 59 0.80 3.27 -5.92
C ASP A 59 1.13 4.06 -7.19
N SER A 60 2.39 4.05 -7.64
CA SER A 60 2.78 4.65 -8.92
C SER A 60 2.07 4.01 -10.12
N ALA A 61 1.71 2.72 -10.03
CA ALA A 61 0.92 2.02 -11.03
C ALA A 61 -0.59 2.27 -10.88
N CYS A 62 -1.05 2.66 -9.68
CA CYS A 62 -2.42 3.06 -9.42
C CYS A 62 -2.70 4.48 -9.92
N SER A 63 -1.83 5.46 -9.62
CA SER A 63 -1.97 6.86 -10.09
C SER A 63 -1.90 6.97 -11.63
N LYS A 64 -1.09 6.12 -12.28
CA LYS A 64 -1.04 5.97 -13.73
C LYS A 64 -2.25 5.22 -14.33
N ASN A 65 -3.23 4.82 -13.52
CA ASN A 65 -4.43 4.06 -13.90
C ASN A 65 -4.13 2.69 -14.59
N ILE A 66 -2.98 2.09 -14.29
CA ILE A 66 -2.54 0.79 -14.84
C ILE A 66 -3.04 -0.37 -13.97
N LEU A 67 -3.20 -0.11 -12.67
CA LEU A 67 -3.92 -0.93 -11.70
C LEU A 67 -5.11 -0.13 -11.17
N HIS A 68 -6.27 -0.77 -11.05
CA HIS A 68 -7.43 -0.19 -10.35
C HIS A 68 -7.15 -0.11 -8.84
N ALA A 69 -7.69 0.89 -8.14
CA ALA A 69 -7.48 1.09 -6.69
C ALA A 69 -7.69 -0.19 -5.86
N ASN A 70 -8.82 -0.88 -6.04
CA ASN A 70 -9.11 -2.15 -5.37
C ASN A 70 -8.06 -3.24 -5.67
N ASN A 71 -7.43 -3.24 -6.84
CA ASN A 71 -6.37 -4.20 -7.19
C ASN A 71 -5.03 -3.85 -6.52
N ALA A 72 -4.72 -2.56 -6.37
CA ALA A 72 -3.58 -2.07 -5.60
C ALA A 72 -3.75 -2.37 -4.10
N ALA A 73 -4.90 -2.04 -3.52
CA ALA A 73 -5.25 -2.35 -2.13
C ALA A 73 -5.20 -3.86 -1.84
N ASN A 74 -5.79 -4.69 -2.71
CA ASN A 74 -5.74 -6.16 -2.58
C ASN A 74 -4.32 -6.74 -2.70
N LYS A 75 -3.36 -6.04 -3.33
CA LYS A 75 -1.95 -6.45 -3.35
C LYS A 75 -1.26 -6.04 -2.05
N LYS A 76 -1.40 -4.78 -1.63
CA LYS A 76 -0.84 -4.29 -0.35
C LYS A 76 -1.28 -5.16 0.83
N ALA A 77 -2.58 -5.41 0.95
CA ALA A 77 -3.16 -6.23 2.01
C ALA A 77 -2.72 -7.71 1.96
N LYS A 78 -2.31 -8.23 0.79
CA LYS A 78 -1.74 -9.58 0.66
C LYS A 78 -0.25 -9.65 0.98
N LEU A 79 0.50 -8.57 0.74
CA LEU A 79 1.92 -8.49 1.10
C LEU A 79 2.09 -8.34 2.62
N ALA A 80 1.35 -7.42 3.25
CA ALA A 80 1.36 -7.24 4.70
C ALA A 80 1.05 -8.57 5.41
N LYS A 81 -0.14 -9.16 5.16
CA LYS A 81 -0.59 -10.41 5.79
C LYS A 81 0.37 -11.61 5.62
N LYS A 82 1.22 -11.62 4.58
CA LYS A 82 2.24 -12.65 4.40
C LYS A 82 3.44 -12.45 5.32
N ILE A 83 3.85 -11.20 5.53
CA ILE A 83 4.97 -10.84 6.42
C ILE A 83 4.51 -10.93 7.88
N ASP A 84 3.30 -10.44 8.18
CA ASP A 84 2.66 -10.56 9.50
C ASP A 84 2.56 -12.03 9.96
N ALA A 85 2.25 -12.94 9.03
CA ALA A 85 2.13 -14.38 9.32
C ALA A 85 3.47 -15.04 9.70
N ILE A 86 4.61 -14.51 9.25
CA ILE A 86 5.94 -14.98 9.70
C ILE A 86 6.17 -14.51 11.12
N ALA A 87 5.94 -13.21 11.41
CA ALA A 87 6.18 -12.61 12.72
C ALA A 87 5.35 -13.24 13.84
N VAL A 88 4.15 -13.76 13.54
CA VAL A 88 3.30 -14.50 14.49
C VAL A 88 3.78 -15.94 14.70
N SER A 89 4.55 -16.51 13.76
CA SER A 89 5.10 -17.88 13.88
C SER A 89 6.39 -17.97 14.70
N THR A 90 7.09 -16.85 14.86
CA THR A 90 8.19 -16.67 15.82
C THR A 90 7.61 -16.15 17.14
N PRO A 91 7.44 -16.97 18.19
CA PRO A 91 7.04 -16.46 19.50
C PRO A 91 8.08 -15.48 20.04
N VAL A 92 7.65 -14.53 20.86
CA VAL A 92 8.50 -13.44 21.37
C VAL A 92 9.40 -13.96 22.50
N GLU A 93 10.66 -14.20 22.17
CA GLU A 93 11.76 -14.32 23.14
C GLU A 93 12.88 -13.33 22.75
N GLU A 94 13.64 -12.87 23.75
CA GLU A 94 14.75 -11.90 23.67
C GLU A 94 14.38 -10.48 23.16
N VAL A 95 14.10 -9.58 24.11
CA VAL A 95 14.25 -8.13 23.89
C VAL A 95 15.74 -7.80 23.84
N ALA A 96 16.33 -7.79 22.64
CA ALA A 96 17.67 -7.25 22.43
C ALA A 96 17.63 -5.70 22.56
N PRO A 97 18.34 -5.09 23.53
CA PRO A 97 18.30 -3.65 23.75
C PRO A 97 19.04 -2.87 22.66
N VAL A 98 18.61 -1.62 22.45
CA VAL A 98 19.31 -0.64 21.61
C VAL A 98 20.27 0.18 22.50
N VAL A 99 21.35 0.69 21.88
CA VAL A 99 22.45 1.48 22.46
C VAL A 99 23.54 0.65 23.15
N GLU A 100 24.51 0.20 22.35
CA GLU A 100 25.91 0.25 22.78
C GLU A 100 26.39 1.71 22.72
N GLU A 101 27.16 2.17 23.70
CA GLU A 101 27.77 3.50 23.68
C GLU A 101 29.16 3.49 23.02
N ALA A 102 29.39 4.43 22.10
CA ALA A 102 30.72 4.88 21.72
C ALA A 102 30.69 6.42 21.63
N PRO A 103 31.50 7.16 22.41
CA PRO A 103 31.34 8.61 22.57
C PRO A 103 32.09 9.42 21.51
N VAL A 104 31.70 10.70 21.34
CA VAL A 104 32.57 11.90 21.13
C VAL A 104 31.69 13.16 21.00
N ALA A 105 32.24 14.33 21.36
CA ALA A 105 31.71 15.68 21.15
C ALA A 105 30.52 16.13 22.03
N GLU A 106 30.86 16.54 23.24
CA GLU A 106 30.08 17.39 24.14
C GLU A 106 29.88 18.82 23.58
N ILE A 107 28.64 19.30 23.54
CA ILE A 107 28.28 20.74 23.56
C ILE A 107 27.04 20.87 24.45
N VAL A 108 27.09 21.76 25.46
CA VAL A 108 26.07 21.92 26.52
C VAL A 108 25.65 23.40 26.63
N GLU A 109 24.53 23.65 27.31
CA GLU A 109 23.85 24.93 27.57
C GLU A 109 23.01 25.52 26.41
N GLU A 110 21.67 25.76 26.48
CA GLU A 110 20.55 25.03 27.14
C GLU A 110 19.27 25.21 26.26
N VAL A 111 18.05 25.70 26.58
CA VAL A 111 17.40 26.30 27.77
C VAL A 111 15.94 25.81 27.90
N LYS A 112 15.58 25.32 29.09
CA LYS A 112 14.22 25.07 29.61
C LYS A 112 14.02 25.88 30.92
N PRO A 113 12.78 26.14 31.42
CA PRO A 113 11.59 25.31 31.24
C PRO A 113 10.23 26.07 31.12
N ALA A 114 9.15 25.28 31.23
CA ALA A 114 7.88 25.57 31.93
C ALA A 114 6.58 25.54 31.10
N LYS A 115 5.53 24.99 31.74
CA LYS A 115 4.18 24.83 31.20
C LYS A 115 3.38 26.13 31.35
N LYS A 116 2.40 26.35 30.47
CA LYS A 116 1.12 26.92 30.91
C LYS A 116 -0.07 26.24 30.22
N THR A 117 -1.05 25.88 31.03
CA THR A 117 -2.34 25.32 30.60
C THR A 117 -3.31 26.44 30.24
N THR A 118 -4.08 26.25 29.17
CA THR A 118 -5.41 26.85 29.05
C THR A 118 -6.38 25.80 28.53
N LYS A 119 -7.38 25.44 29.34
CA LYS A 119 -8.63 24.92 28.81
C LYS A 119 -9.36 26.12 28.19
N LYS A 120 -9.95 25.94 26.99
CA LYS A 120 -11.31 26.43 26.79
C LYS A 120 -12.12 25.28 26.18
N ALA A 121 -13.16 24.88 26.88
CA ALA A 121 -14.20 24.04 26.31
C ALA A 121 -15.31 24.96 25.80
N GLU A 122 -15.85 24.66 24.64
CA GLU A 122 -17.24 24.95 24.30
C GLU A 122 -17.73 23.91 23.30
N THR A 123 -18.98 23.50 23.48
CA THR A 123 -19.60 22.37 22.81
C THR A 123 -20.54 22.83 21.70
N ALA A 124 -20.51 22.18 20.55
CA ALA A 124 -21.58 22.21 19.56
C ALA A 124 -21.86 20.77 19.09
N GLU A 125 -23.11 20.52 18.72
CA GLU A 125 -23.69 19.18 18.60
C GLU A 125 -23.19 18.39 17.37
N GLY A 126 -23.33 17.07 17.42
CA GLY A 126 -22.88 16.18 16.35
C GLY A 126 -23.93 15.97 15.25
N GLU A 127 -23.47 15.83 14.01
CA GLU A 127 -24.27 15.25 12.92
C GLU A 127 -23.72 13.86 12.58
N GLU A 128 -24.56 12.81 12.67
CA GLU A 128 -24.18 11.47 12.23
C GLU A 128 -23.91 11.44 10.72
N PRO A 129 -22.85 10.76 10.24
CA PRO A 129 -22.59 10.64 8.81
C PRO A 129 -23.69 9.79 8.14
N LYS A 130 -24.64 10.49 7.50
CA LYS A 130 -25.87 9.93 6.92
C LYS A 130 -25.60 8.63 6.14
N LYS A 131 -26.03 7.52 6.74
CA LYS A 131 -25.76 6.14 6.34
C LYS A 131 -26.34 5.85 4.95
N ALA A 132 -25.50 5.96 3.91
CA ALA A 132 -25.92 5.80 2.51
C ALA A 132 -26.51 4.40 2.24
N THR A 133 -27.84 4.30 2.29
CA THR A 133 -28.60 3.06 2.11
C THR A 133 -28.45 2.55 0.69
N ARG A 134 -27.56 1.57 0.50
CA ARG A 134 -27.33 0.93 -0.80
C ARG A 134 -28.60 0.19 -1.23
N LYS A 135 -29.38 0.79 -2.15
CA LYS A 135 -30.63 0.24 -2.69
C LYS A 135 -30.41 -1.24 -3.08
N PRO A 136 -31.20 -2.19 -2.55
CA PRO A 136 -30.97 -3.60 -2.83
C PRO A 136 -31.12 -3.87 -4.32
N ARG A 137 -30.11 -4.52 -4.91
CA ARG A 137 -30.16 -4.98 -6.30
C ARG A 137 -31.24 -6.06 -6.38
N ALA A 138 -32.32 -5.79 -7.09
CA ALA A 138 -33.39 -6.76 -7.30
C ALA A 138 -32.79 -8.09 -7.80
N LYS A 139 -33.10 -9.19 -7.11
CA LYS A 139 -32.82 -10.52 -7.64
C LYS A 139 -33.70 -10.68 -8.87
N LYS A 140 -33.13 -11.08 -10.02
CA LYS A 140 -33.92 -11.79 -11.03
C LYS A 140 -34.36 -13.08 -10.36
N THR A 141 -35.63 -13.19 -10.02
CA THR A 141 -36.27 -14.49 -9.87
C THR A 141 -36.44 -15.05 -11.28
N GLU A 142 -35.79 -16.18 -11.55
CA GLU A 142 -36.17 -17.02 -12.68
C GLU A 142 -37.57 -17.56 -12.36
N ALA A 143 -38.55 -17.14 -13.15
CA ALA A 143 -39.88 -17.72 -13.18
C ALA A 143 -39.97 -18.52 -14.49
N ALA A 144 -40.47 -19.75 -14.40
CA ALA A 144 -40.60 -20.63 -15.55
C ALA A 144 -41.98 -20.48 -16.17
N GLU A 145 -42.00 -20.10 -17.45
CA GLU A 145 -42.86 -20.66 -18.49
C GLU A 145 -42.13 -20.52 -19.85
#